data_AF-A0A2U1K0D3-F1
#
_entry.id   AF-A0A2U1K0D3-F1
#
_cell.length_a   1.000
_cell.length_b   1.000
_cell.length_c   1.000
_cell.angle_alpha   90.00
_cell.angle_beta   90.00
_cell.angle_gamma   90.00
#
_symmetry.space_group_name_H-M   'P 1'
#
loop_
_entity.id
_entity.type
_entity.pdbx_description
1 polymer ?
#
loop_
_entity_poly.entity_id
_entity_poly.type
_entity_poly.pdbx_seq_one_letter_code
_entity_poly.pdbx_strand_id
1 'polypeptide(L)'
;MTATRSPYLFTGEGSAVDHYNSPKKQLETIVTGGRTHSKSNWGLFDKNNQQHKTILSLMRQAQWTVPNGKWGEVADMPRLSDFLKSDKSPINKPLKKMEPYEVSKIIEAFKGIVKSKYK
;
A
#
# COMPACT_ATOMS: atom_id res chain seq x y z
N MET A 1 48.76 -19.93 -27.10
CA MET A 1 48.17 -18.63 -27.51
C MET A 1 47.66 -17.94 -26.26
N THR A 2 48.35 -16.89 -25.80
CA THR A 2 47.94 -16.10 -24.64
C THR A 2 46.85 -15.11 -25.08
N ALA A 3 45.67 -15.18 -24.45
CA ALA A 3 44.56 -14.28 -24.78
C ALA A 3 44.85 -12.89 -24.23
N THR A 4 45.35 -11.98 -25.07
CA THR A 4 45.48 -10.55 -24.75
C THR A 4 44.07 -9.95 -24.72
N ARG A 5 43.44 -9.90 -23.54
CA ARG A 5 42.20 -9.15 -23.36
C ARG A 5 42.53 -7.65 -23.46
N SER A 6 41.96 -6.99 -24.46
CA SER A 6 42.06 -5.54 -24.64
C SER A 6 41.63 -4.82 -23.35
N PRO A 7 42.34 -3.77 -22.91
CA PRO A 7 41.92 -2.98 -21.76
C PRO A 7 40.56 -2.34 -22.05
N TYR A 8 39.67 -2.38 -21.05
CA TYR A 8 38.40 -1.67 -21.11
C TYR A 8 38.67 -0.16 -21.00
N LEU A 9 38.36 0.59 -22.06
CA LEU A 9 38.47 2.05 -22.09
C LEU A 9 37.12 2.66 -21.70
N PHE A 10 37.11 3.47 -20.65
CA PHE A 10 35.93 4.22 -20.22
C PHE A 10 35.69 5.40 -21.18
N THR A 11 34.47 5.52 -21.73
CA THR A 11 34.11 6.52 -22.75
C THR A 11 33.08 7.55 -22.27
N GLY A 12 32.80 7.61 -20.96
CA GLY A 12 31.85 8.57 -20.39
C GLY A 12 32.47 9.94 -20.10
N GLU A 13 31.62 10.95 -19.89
CA GLU A 13 32.05 12.26 -19.38
C GLU A 13 32.32 12.19 -17.87
N GLY A 14 33.46 12.73 -17.42
CA GLY A 14 33.93 12.67 -16.02
C GLY A 14 34.96 11.57 -15.74
N SER A 15 35.34 11.38 -14.47
CA SER A 15 36.37 10.39 -14.12
C SER A 15 35.77 8.98 -14.04
N ALA A 16 36.52 7.98 -14.53
CA ALA A 16 36.13 6.56 -14.41
C ALA A 16 35.90 6.12 -12.95
N VAL A 17 36.63 6.73 -12.01
CA VAL A 17 36.49 6.50 -10.56
C VAL A 17 35.13 6.99 -10.05
N ASP A 18 34.68 8.17 -10.50
CA ASP A 18 33.40 8.75 -10.09
C ASP A 18 32.24 7.89 -10.57
N HIS A 19 32.34 7.39 -11.80
CA HIS A 19 31.34 6.48 -12.36
C HIS A 19 31.31 5.11 -11.64
N TYR A 20 32.46 4.62 -11.16
CA TYR A 20 32.53 3.38 -10.37
C TYR A 20 31.93 3.56 -8.96
N ASN A 21 32.15 4.72 -8.35
CA ASN A 21 31.63 5.06 -7.02
C ASN A 21 30.19 5.61 -7.04
N SER A 22 29.63 5.91 -8.22
CA SER A 22 28.24 6.33 -8.35
C SER A 22 27.29 5.20 -7.95
N PRO A 23 26.26 5.45 -7.12
CA PRO A 23 25.29 4.44 -6.79
C PRO A 23 24.56 4.01 -8.06
N LYS A 24 24.66 2.72 -8.43
CA LYS A 24 23.86 2.13 -9.50
C LYS A 24 22.39 2.49 -9.24
N LYS A 25 21.60 2.86 -10.26
CA LYS A 25 20.18 3.26 -10.13
C LYS A 25 19.32 2.40 -9.17
N GLN A 26 19.64 1.11 -9.04
CA GLN A 26 18.98 0.19 -8.11
C GLN A 26 19.23 0.53 -6.63
N LEU A 27 20.40 1.09 -6.32
CA LEU A 27 20.86 1.52 -4.99
C LEU A 27 20.40 2.93 -4.61
N GLU A 28 20.02 3.79 -5.56
CA GLU A 28 19.41 5.10 -5.26
C GLU A 28 18.19 4.92 -4.34
N THR A 29 17.37 3.91 -4.63
CA THR A 29 16.19 3.53 -3.82
C THR A 29 16.52 3.18 -2.36
N ILE A 30 17.75 2.71 -2.10
CA ILE A 30 18.20 2.26 -0.78
C ILE A 30 18.87 3.42 -0.03
N VAL A 31 19.68 4.22 -0.73
CA VAL A 31 20.40 5.38 -0.14
C VAL A 31 19.42 6.50 0.26
N THR A 32 18.29 6.66 -0.42
CA THR A 32 17.23 7.62 -0.02
C THR A 32 16.35 7.11 1.14
N GLY A 33 16.56 5.90 1.65
CA GLY A 33 15.84 5.38 2.82
C GLY A 33 14.43 4.86 2.50
N GLY A 34 14.34 3.77 1.71
CA GLY A 34 13.40 2.67 1.94
C GLY A 34 11.91 2.97 2.21
N ARG A 35 11.36 4.07 1.67
CA ARG A 35 9.92 4.41 1.70
C ARG A 35 9.41 4.92 0.35
N THR A 36 9.87 4.32 -0.74
CA THR A 36 9.12 4.31 -2.00
C THR A 36 8.00 3.26 -1.82
N HIS A 37 6.72 3.56 -1.63
CA HIS A 37 5.92 4.64 -2.17
C HIS A 37 4.90 5.14 -1.16
N SER A 38 4.69 6.45 -1.17
CA SER A 38 3.49 7.17 -0.73
C SER A 38 2.22 6.76 -1.49
N LYS A 39 1.93 5.45 -1.64
CA LYS A 39 0.55 5.03 -1.94
C LYS A 39 -0.25 5.43 -0.71
N SER A 40 -0.92 6.57 -0.81
CA SER A 40 -1.87 7.05 0.20
C SER A 40 -2.89 5.91 0.41
N ASN A 41 -2.70 5.16 1.49
CA ASN A 41 -3.57 4.07 1.88
C ASN A 41 -4.78 4.71 2.56
N TRP A 42 -5.87 4.83 1.81
CA TRP A 42 -7.09 5.46 2.30
C TRP A 42 -7.80 4.59 3.35
N GLY A 43 -7.46 3.30 3.43
CA GLY A 43 -7.96 2.37 4.42
C GLY A 43 -7.23 2.42 5.77
N LEU A 44 -6.26 3.32 5.96
CA LEU A 44 -5.61 3.49 7.26
C LEU A 44 -6.67 3.83 8.31
N PHE A 45 -6.74 3.04 9.38
CA PHE A 45 -7.74 3.19 10.44
C PHE A 45 -7.11 3.69 11.75
N ASP A 46 -7.99 4.10 12.67
CA ASP A 46 -7.62 4.46 14.04
C ASP A 46 -8.16 3.40 15.00
N LYS A 47 -7.27 2.81 15.79
CA LYS A 47 -7.59 1.77 16.78
C LYS A 47 -8.40 2.30 17.97
N ASN A 48 -8.42 3.61 18.20
CA ASN A 48 -9.22 4.20 19.28
C ASN A 48 -10.64 4.56 18.81
N ASN A 49 -10.85 4.69 17.49
CA ASN A 49 -12.16 4.97 16.91
C ASN A 49 -13.00 3.69 16.82
N GLN A 50 -14.12 3.66 17.53
CA GLN A 50 -15.01 2.50 17.57
C GLN A 50 -15.68 2.21 16.21
N GLN A 51 -16.02 3.24 15.43
CA GLN A 51 -16.61 3.07 14.10
C GLN A 51 -15.62 2.43 13.12
N HIS A 52 -14.35 2.79 13.21
CA HIS A 52 -13.30 2.16 12.42
C HIS A 52 -13.15 0.66 12.76
N LYS A 53 -13.23 0.29 14.04
CA LYS A 53 -13.27 -1.12 14.44
C LYS A 53 -14.49 -1.85 13.87
N THR A 54 -15.64 -1.19 13.84
CA THR A 54 -16.85 -1.74 13.22
C THR A 54 -16.63 -2.06 11.74
N ILE A 55 -15.99 -1.16 10.99
CA ILE A 55 -15.63 -1.41 9.58
C ILE A 55 -14.73 -2.65 9.46
N LEU A 56 -13.69 -2.76 10.29
CA LEU A 56 -12.81 -3.94 10.29
C LEU A 56 -13.55 -5.24 10.59
N SER A 57 -14.49 -5.22 11.53
CA SER A 57 -15.35 -6.38 11.84
C SER A 57 -16.21 -6.76 10.63
N LEU A 58 -16.84 -5.79 9.97
CA LEU A 58 -17.64 -6.02 8.77
C LEU A 58 -16.81 -6.54 7.60
N MET A 59 -15.57 -6.06 7.43
CA MET A 59 -14.66 -6.59 6.42
C MET A 59 -14.37 -8.08 6.65
N ARG A 60 -14.16 -8.51 7.90
CA ARG A 60 -13.97 -9.93 8.24
C ARG A 60 -15.21 -10.76 7.92
N GLN A 61 -16.40 -10.26 8.25
CA GLN A 61 -17.68 -10.90 7.91
C GLN A 61 -17.88 -10.98 6.38
N ALA A 62 -17.45 -9.96 5.63
CA ALA A 62 -17.50 -9.98 4.17
C ALA A 62 -16.40 -10.84 3.52
N GLN A 63 -15.51 -11.47 4.31
CA GLN A 63 -14.32 -12.19 3.83
C GLN A 63 -13.40 -11.29 2.98
N TRP A 64 -13.30 -10.02 3.34
CA TRP A 64 -12.30 -9.08 2.82
C TRP A 64 -11.07 -9.14 3.73
N THR A 65 -10.49 -10.34 3.79
CA THR A 65 -9.32 -10.67 4.61
C THR A 65 -8.21 -11.25 3.74
N VAL A 66 -6.99 -11.13 4.22
CA VAL A 66 -5.79 -11.74 3.64
C VAL A 66 -5.06 -12.54 4.73
N PRO A 67 -4.41 -13.65 4.35
CA PRO A 67 -3.61 -14.42 5.30
C PRO A 67 -2.43 -13.60 5.79
N ASN A 68 -2.12 -13.73 7.08
CA ASN A 68 -1.01 -13.06 7.74
C ASN A 68 -0.26 -14.08 8.61
N GLY A 69 1.04 -14.25 8.37
CA GLY A 69 1.84 -15.26 9.07
C GLY A 69 1.90 -15.10 10.59
N LYS A 70 1.63 -13.89 11.13
CA LYS A 70 1.61 -13.63 12.58
C LYS A 70 0.22 -13.75 13.20
N TRP A 71 -0.81 -13.32 12.48
CA TRP A 71 -2.17 -13.12 13.02
C TRP A 71 -3.24 -14.02 12.40
N GLY A 72 -2.84 -14.99 11.57
CA GLY A 72 -3.73 -15.89 10.83
C GLY A 72 -4.39 -15.17 9.66
N GLU A 73 -5.41 -14.36 9.94
CA GLU A 73 -6.11 -13.55 8.94
C GLU A 73 -6.32 -12.12 9.42
N VAL A 74 -6.08 -11.17 8.51
CA VAL A 74 -6.24 -9.74 8.76
C VAL A 74 -7.09 -9.10 7.68
N ALA A 75 -7.77 -8.00 8.01
CA ALA A 75 -8.56 -7.27 7.03
C ALA A 75 -7.67 -6.69 5.92
N ASP A 76 -8.14 -6.78 4.68
CA ASP A 76 -7.41 -6.37 3.49
C ASP A 76 -7.45 -4.83 3.31
N MET A 77 -6.43 -4.16 3.87
CA MET A 77 -6.33 -2.69 3.84
C MET A 77 -6.16 -2.12 2.43
N PRO A 78 -5.34 -2.70 1.52
CA PRO A 78 -5.31 -2.30 0.12
C PRO A 78 -6.69 -2.33 -0.53
N ARG A 79 -7.45 -3.42 -0.38
CA ARG A 79 -8.80 -3.54 -0.95
C ARG A 79 -9.77 -2.50 -0.39
N LEU A 80 -9.68 -2.20 0.92
CA LEU A 80 -10.46 -1.11 1.51
C LEU A 80 -10.08 0.24 0.89
N SER A 81 -8.78 0.52 0.73
CA SER A 81 -8.31 1.76 0.11
C SER A 81 -8.84 1.91 -1.32
N ASP A 82 -8.87 0.85 -2.10
CA ASP A 82 -9.36 0.89 -3.48
C ASP A 82 -10.88 1.05 -3.53
N PHE A 83 -11.61 0.40 -2.62
CA PHE A 83 -13.05 0.63 -2.44
C PHE A 83 -13.34 2.11 -2.16
N LEU A 84 -12.64 2.72 -1.19
CA LEU A 84 -12.84 4.12 -0.79
C LEU A 84 -12.53 5.13 -1.91
N LYS A 85 -11.66 4.77 -2.86
CA LYS A 85 -11.34 5.60 -4.03
C LYS A 85 -12.31 5.40 -5.20
N SER A 86 -13.04 4.29 -5.21
CA SER A 86 -13.96 3.93 -6.29
C SER A 86 -15.31 4.62 -6.16
N ASP A 87 -16.05 4.69 -7.27
CA ASP A 87 -17.42 5.22 -7.33
C ASP A 87 -18.44 4.37 -6.53
N LYS A 88 -18.02 3.17 -6.07
CA LYS A 88 -18.85 2.31 -5.22
C LYS A 88 -18.84 2.75 -3.75
N SER A 89 -17.88 3.59 -3.35
CA SER A 89 -17.87 4.13 -1.99
C SER A 89 -18.83 5.32 -1.89
N PRO A 90 -19.70 5.36 -0.86
CA PRO A 90 -20.56 6.52 -0.64
C PRO A 90 -19.77 7.79 -0.27
N ILE A 91 -18.51 7.65 0.18
CA ILE A 91 -17.62 8.77 0.53
C ILE A 91 -16.25 8.55 -0.11
N ASN A 92 -15.84 9.48 -0.97
CA ASN A 92 -14.54 9.46 -1.66
C ASN A 92 -13.50 10.26 -0.86
N LYS A 93 -13.09 9.72 0.29
CA LYS A 93 -12.13 10.35 1.21
C LYS A 93 -11.30 9.28 1.95
N PRO A 94 -10.06 9.58 2.38
CA PRO A 94 -9.33 8.70 3.30
C PRO A 94 -10.06 8.51 4.63
N LEU A 95 -10.08 7.29 5.16
CA LEU A 95 -10.82 6.92 6.36
C LEU A 95 -10.46 7.79 7.59
N LYS A 96 -9.17 8.06 7.83
CA LYS A 96 -8.73 8.96 8.92
C LYS A 96 -9.13 10.43 8.76
N LYS A 97 -9.57 10.85 7.58
CA LYS A 97 -10.01 12.23 7.31
C LYS A 97 -11.54 12.35 7.27
N MET A 98 -12.26 11.24 7.48
CA MET A 98 -13.71 11.24 7.49
C MET A 98 -14.26 11.72 8.83
N GLU A 99 -15.35 12.47 8.77
CA GLU A 99 -16.14 12.83 9.93
C GLU A 99 -16.99 11.63 10.41
N PRO A 100 -17.39 11.56 11.69
CA PRO A 100 -18.12 10.42 12.23
C PRO A 100 -19.41 10.05 11.47
N TYR A 101 -20.11 11.05 10.91
CA TYR A 101 -21.31 10.83 10.10
C TYR A 101 -20.99 10.25 8.70
N GLU A 102 -19.82 10.59 8.13
CA GLU A 102 -19.34 10.02 6.87
C GLU A 102 -18.93 8.56 7.07
N VAL A 103 -18.26 8.25 8.18
CA VAL A 103 -17.89 6.87 8.55
C VAL A 103 -19.15 6.00 8.74
N SER A 104 -20.23 6.54 9.32
CA SER A 104 -21.50 5.81 9.45
C SER A 104 -22.08 5.37 8.10
N LYS A 105 -21.99 6.21 7.06
CA LYS A 105 -22.43 5.84 5.69
C LYS A 105 -21.60 4.69 5.11
N ILE A 106 -20.30 4.68 5.37
CA ILE A 106 -19.42 3.57 4.99
C ILE A 106 -19.82 2.27 5.71
N ILE A 107 -20.14 2.35 7.01
CA ILE A 107 -20.62 1.20 7.78
C ILE A 107 -21.91 0.63 7.17
N GLU A 108 -22.86 1.47 6.78
CA GLU A 108 -24.09 1.01 6.13
C GLU A 108 -23.83 0.33 4.78
N ALA A 109 -22.94 0.89 3.96
CA ALA A 109 -22.51 0.25 2.71
C ALA A 109 -21.90 -1.13 2.97
N PHE A 110 -21.02 -1.27 3.96
CA PHE A 110 -20.43 -2.57 4.32
C PHE A 110 -21.46 -3.56 4.88
N LYS A 111 -22.47 -3.11 5.65
CA LYS A 111 -23.58 -3.98 6.05
C LYS A 111 -24.32 -4.56 4.83
N GLY A 112 -24.51 -3.75 3.78
CA GLY A 112 -25.07 -4.20 2.51
C GLY A 112 -24.22 -5.27 1.83
N ILE A 113 -22.90 -5.06 1.77
CA ILE A 113 -21.94 -6.04 1.22
C ILE A 113 -22.01 -7.35 2.00
N VAL A 114 -21.99 -7.31 3.34
CA VAL A 114 -22.11 -8.51 4.18
C VAL A 114 -23.42 -9.23 3.92
N LYS A 115 -24.56 -8.52 3.89
CA LYS A 115 -25.86 -9.14 3.57
C LYS A 115 -25.85 -9.83 2.22
N SER A 116 -25.24 -9.23 1.20
CA SER A 116 -25.15 -9.83 -0.13
C SER A 116 -24.29 -11.09 -0.19
N LYS A 117 -23.34 -11.25 0.74
CA LYS A 117 -22.45 -12.41 0.81
C LYS A 117 -23.14 -13.67 1.34
N TYR A 118 -24.14 -13.50 2.20
CA TYR A 118 -24.86 -14.57 2.89
C TYR A 118 -26.32 -14.70 2.44
N LYS A 119 -26.68 -14.03 1.35
CA LYS A 119 -28.00 -14.14 0.71
C LYS A 119 -28.01 -15.34 -0.24
#